data_AF-A0AAW8EXR2-F1
#
_entry.id   AF-A0AAW8EXR2-F1
#
_cell.length_a   1.000
_cell.length_b   1.000
_cell.length_c   1.000
_cell.angle_alpha   90.00
_cell.angle_beta   90.00
_cell.angle_gamma   90.00
#
_symmetry.space_group_name_H-M   'P 1'
#
loop_
_entity.id
_entity.type
_entity.pdbx_description
1 polymer ?
#
loop_
_entity_poly.entity_id
_entity_poly.type
_entity_poly.pdbx_seq_one_letter_code
_entity_poly.pdbx_strand_id
1 'polypeptide(L)'
;MSDTSVRPRALLPLPLALPAAAAAALLMYASYPGPAIWVLAFPAVALLLLALIGRRAGGALLVGLVYGILFFALLVSWTSRYLGPIPWAALSVVEGGLTAIALIPIALAYRWLPRAFPGRAGRLVVLPAVVAALWVGRELFIGNWPYGGFPWARLGMTQAESPLAPVSSWLGVSGLSFLMVLLVAMLIETTRLGVWRRPMRLVAPAAVVAVLLFTPLFPTAGAGSMRIAAVQGNGPTGYFDQREPYSVIDAQTAATEPLYGEDVDLLVWPEGSLDYDPFQDSATARRMTRVANNIGAPLLANAATGRDDLYFNTSMLWMPDGTAEQTHDKRHPVPFGEYVPDRAFYYAIVPDLIGLIGREYTPGVNPPIVDVDGVKVGLAICFDVIYDDLVHQSLTDGAQVLVFQTNNADFRGTDENLQQLAFARMRAIETGRSVVNISTVGTSQIIRPDGTTVTALDADEAGAMLEDVELRSGLTAGVVLSPWIQQLLLWGGMGALLIGWWRSRRA
;
A
#
# COMPACT_ATOMS: atom_id res chain seq x y z
N MET A 1 -27.11 50.43 -0.44
CA MET A 1 -25.65 50.59 -0.59
C MET A 1 -25.03 49.20 -0.68
N SER A 2 -24.12 49.03 -1.62
CA SER A 2 -23.70 47.77 -2.25
C SER A 2 -23.19 46.70 -1.27
N ASP A 3 -23.94 45.60 -1.16
CA ASP A 3 -23.44 44.36 -0.59
C ASP A 3 -22.52 43.69 -1.63
N THR A 4 -21.24 44.08 -1.60
CA THR A 4 -20.23 43.49 -2.46
C THR A 4 -19.99 42.08 -1.97
N SER A 5 -20.64 41.10 -2.60
CA SER A 5 -20.34 39.69 -2.45
C SER A 5 -18.83 39.46 -2.68
N VAL A 6 -18.06 39.45 -1.59
CA VAL A 6 -16.61 39.25 -1.66
C VAL A 6 -16.40 37.82 -2.17
N ARG A 7 -16.16 37.70 -3.48
CA ARG A 7 -15.76 36.45 -4.12
C ARG A 7 -14.56 35.92 -3.33
N PRO A 8 -14.56 34.64 -2.94
CA PRO A 8 -13.43 34.10 -2.20
C PRO A 8 -12.23 34.17 -3.14
N ARG A 9 -11.27 35.05 -2.80
CA ARG A 9 -10.00 35.16 -3.51
C ARG A 9 -9.14 33.98 -3.13
N ALA A 10 -8.41 33.44 -4.10
CA ALA A 10 -7.44 32.40 -3.83
C ALA A 10 -6.35 32.96 -2.91
N LEU A 11 -5.91 32.16 -1.95
CA LEU A 11 -4.91 32.59 -0.97
C LEU A 11 -3.58 32.92 -1.65
N LEU A 12 -3.10 32.00 -2.49
CA LEU A 12 -1.96 32.22 -3.37
C LEU A 12 -2.47 32.68 -4.75
N PRO A 13 -1.78 33.58 -5.46
CA PRO A 13 -2.00 33.77 -6.91
C PRO A 13 -1.51 32.53 -7.67
N LEU A 14 -2.05 32.28 -8.86
CA LEU A 14 -1.74 31.03 -9.61
C LEU A 14 -0.24 30.84 -9.87
N PRO A 15 0.53 31.87 -10.25
CA PRO A 15 1.98 31.74 -10.44
C PRO A 15 2.76 31.31 -9.20
N LEU A 16 2.23 31.52 -7.99
CA LEU A 16 2.86 31.05 -6.74
C LEU A 16 2.32 29.68 -6.30
N ALA A 17 1.07 29.36 -6.65
CA ALA A 17 0.48 28.07 -6.29
C ALA A 17 1.07 26.91 -7.10
N LEU A 18 1.48 27.10 -8.36
CA LEU A 18 2.08 26.03 -9.15
C LEU A 18 3.45 25.60 -8.62
N PRO A 19 4.40 26.52 -8.32
CA PRO A 19 5.65 26.15 -7.63
C PRO A 19 5.42 25.55 -6.25
N ALA A 20 4.43 26.04 -5.48
CA ALA A 20 4.08 25.46 -4.20
C ALA A 20 3.56 24.01 -4.33
N ALA A 21 2.77 23.73 -5.38
CA ALA A 21 2.30 22.39 -5.70
C ALA A 21 3.44 21.46 -6.11
N ALA A 22 4.39 21.96 -6.89
CA ALA A 22 5.59 21.20 -7.26
C ALA A 22 6.48 20.91 -6.03
N ALA A 23 6.69 21.90 -5.15
CA ALA A 23 7.40 21.71 -3.90
C ALA A 23 6.68 20.70 -2.98
N ALA A 24 5.34 20.74 -2.92
CA ALA A 24 4.55 19.75 -2.19
C ALA A 24 4.77 18.33 -2.73
N ALA A 25 4.86 18.15 -4.06
CA ALA A 25 5.13 16.84 -4.67
C ALA A 25 6.53 16.31 -4.30
N LEU A 26 7.55 17.16 -4.33
CA LEU A 26 8.92 16.79 -3.95
C LEU A 26 9.03 16.41 -2.47
N LEU A 27 8.40 17.19 -1.58
CA LEU A 27 8.35 16.89 -0.15
C LEU A 27 7.55 15.62 0.14
N MET A 28 6.45 15.39 -0.59
CA MET A 28 5.67 14.16 -0.45
C MET A 28 6.50 12.95 -0.88
N TYR A 29 7.15 12.99 -2.04
CA TYR A 29 8.06 11.93 -2.49
C TYR A 29 9.15 11.63 -1.45
N ALA A 30 9.79 12.66 -0.89
CA ALA A 30 10.81 12.48 0.14
C ALA A 30 10.29 11.88 1.47
N SER A 31 8.98 11.82 1.66
CA SER A 31 8.35 11.13 2.80
C SER A 31 8.04 9.66 2.54
N TYR A 32 8.09 9.20 1.28
CA TYR A 32 7.94 7.78 0.94
C TYR A 32 9.25 7.01 1.17
N PRO A 33 9.16 5.68 1.26
CA PRO A 33 10.33 4.80 1.37
C PRO A 33 11.31 5.02 0.21
N GLY A 34 12.61 4.93 0.53
CA GLY A 34 13.73 5.46 -0.24
C GLY A 34 14.43 6.54 0.59
N PRO A 35 13.97 7.81 0.58
CA PRO A 35 14.43 8.83 1.53
C PRO A 35 13.86 8.69 2.94
N ALA A 36 12.63 8.17 3.09
CA ALA A 36 11.95 7.86 4.35
C ALA A 36 11.87 9.02 5.38
N ILE A 37 11.86 10.29 4.94
CA ILE A 37 11.78 11.45 5.83
C ILE A 37 10.31 11.77 6.15
N TRP A 38 9.69 10.90 6.96
CA TRP A 38 8.24 10.90 7.25
C TRP A 38 7.67 12.26 7.70
N VAL A 39 8.47 13.10 8.38
CA VAL A 39 8.05 14.45 8.82
C VAL A 39 7.72 15.38 7.65
N LEU A 40 8.27 15.15 6.46
CA LEU A 40 8.03 15.98 5.27
C LEU A 40 6.63 15.82 4.69
N ALA A 41 5.91 14.77 5.07
CA ALA A 41 4.50 14.59 4.72
C ALA A 41 3.63 15.77 5.20
N PHE A 42 3.90 16.32 6.39
CA PHE A 42 3.15 17.45 6.96
C PHE A 42 3.30 18.76 6.17
N PRO A 43 4.52 19.29 5.91
CA PRO A 43 4.68 20.47 5.07
C PRO A 43 4.26 20.22 3.62
N ALA A 44 4.39 19.00 3.09
CA ALA A 44 3.86 18.66 1.76
C ALA A 44 2.34 18.86 1.67
N VAL A 45 1.58 18.28 2.61
CA VAL A 45 0.13 18.48 2.72
C VAL A 45 -0.18 19.96 2.93
N ALA A 46 0.57 20.66 3.78
CA ALA A 46 0.32 22.07 4.06
C ALA A 46 0.45 22.95 2.81
N LEU A 47 1.53 22.80 2.04
CA LEU A 47 1.75 23.54 0.80
C LEU A 47 0.65 23.27 -0.23
N LEU A 48 0.24 22.02 -0.39
CA LEU A 48 -0.82 21.65 -1.30
C LEU A 48 -2.17 22.25 -0.89
N LEU A 49 -2.55 22.15 0.40
CA LEU A 49 -3.77 22.76 0.91
C LEU A 49 -3.76 24.29 0.74
N LEU A 50 -2.64 24.96 1.04
CA LEU A 50 -2.48 26.41 0.84
C LEU A 50 -2.67 26.81 -0.64
N ALA A 51 -2.19 26.00 -1.58
CA ALA A 51 -2.36 26.21 -3.02
C ALA A 51 -3.83 26.08 -3.49
N LEU A 52 -4.64 25.27 -2.79
CA LEU A 52 -6.05 25.00 -3.10
C LEU A 52 -7.03 26.01 -2.46
N ILE A 53 -6.66 26.66 -1.35
CA ILE A 53 -7.56 27.58 -0.63
C ILE A 53 -8.10 28.69 -1.55
N GLY A 54 -9.42 28.76 -1.66
CA GLY A 54 -10.14 29.77 -2.43
C GLY A 54 -10.13 29.54 -3.95
N ARG A 55 -9.54 28.45 -4.46
CA ARG A 55 -9.48 28.14 -5.90
C ARG A 55 -10.78 27.63 -6.48
N ARG A 56 -11.08 28.06 -7.71
CA ARG A 56 -12.15 27.46 -8.53
C ARG A 56 -11.66 26.12 -9.10
N ALA A 57 -12.60 25.29 -9.57
CA ALA A 57 -12.31 23.96 -10.12
C ALA A 57 -11.15 23.96 -11.14
N GLY A 58 -11.15 24.82 -12.15
CA GLY A 58 -10.05 24.86 -13.14
C GLY A 58 -8.68 25.22 -12.55
N GLY A 59 -8.62 26.08 -11.54
CA GLY A 59 -7.37 26.39 -10.86
C GLY A 59 -6.90 25.26 -9.93
N ALA A 60 -7.84 24.56 -9.30
CA ALA A 60 -7.56 23.36 -8.50
C ALA A 60 -7.06 22.21 -9.38
N LEU A 61 -7.67 22.03 -10.57
CA LEU A 61 -7.23 21.06 -11.57
C LEU A 61 -5.77 21.33 -11.98
N LEU A 62 -5.40 22.57 -12.30
CA LEU A 62 -4.01 22.87 -12.70
C LEU A 62 -3.02 22.65 -11.55
N VAL A 63 -3.35 23.08 -10.32
CA VAL A 63 -2.54 22.80 -9.12
C VAL A 63 -2.38 21.30 -8.91
N GLY A 64 -3.48 20.55 -9.04
CA GLY A 64 -3.48 19.11 -8.87
C GLY A 64 -2.76 18.36 -9.97
N LEU A 65 -2.76 18.85 -11.21
CA LEU A 65 -1.97 18.27 -12.31
C LEU A 65 -0.48 18.43 -12.07
N VAL A 66 -0.04 19.63 -11.67
CA VAL A 66 1.37 19.90 -11.35
C VAL A 66 1.83 19.04 -10.18
N TYR A 67 1.05 18.99 -9.10
CA TYR A 67 1.37 18.14 -7.95
C TYR A 67 1.35 16.66 -8.32
N GLY A 68 0.24 16.18 -8.88
CA GLY A 68 -0.03 14.77 -9.11
C GLY A 68 0.93 14.14 -10.10
N ILE A 69 1.11 14.74 -11.28
CA ILE A 69 2.00 14.18 -12.31
C ILE A 69 3.43 14.15 -11.79
N LEU A 70 3.92 15.23 -11.18
CA LEU A 70 5.29 15.26 -10.63
C LEU A 70 5.48 14.24 -9.51
N PHE A 71 4.52 14.15 -8.59
CA PHE A 71 4.59 13.21 -7.47
C PHE A 71 4.61 11.76 -7.94
N PHE A 72 3.69 11.36 -8.82
CA PHE A 72 3.65 9.99 -9.33
C PHE A 72 4.85 9.68 -10.23
N ALA A 73 5.29 10.62 -11.08
CA ALA A 73 6.49 10.45 -11.90
C ALA A 73 7.73 10.09 -11.07
N LEU A 74 7.86 10.68 -9.87
CA LEU A 74 8.93 10.35 -8.93
C LEU A 74 8.66 9.04 -8.19
N LEU A 75 7.46 8.89 -7.62
CA LEU A 75 7.08 7.74 -6.78
C LEU A 75 7.20 6.41 -7.53
N VAL A 76 6.71 6.35 -8.76
CA VAL A 76 6.70 5.13 -9.60
C VAL A 76 7.84 5.10 -10.62
N SER A 77 8.89 5.90 -10.43
CA SER A 77 10.03 5.98 -11.36
C SER A 77 10.68 4.62 -11.64
N TRP A 78 10.62 3.69 -10.69
CA TRP A 78 11.05 2.30 -10.82
C TRP A 78 10.34 1.52 -11.95
N THR A 79 9.10 1.87 -12.30
CA THR A 79 8.37 1.24 -13.43
C THR A 79 9.07 1.46 -14.76
N SER A 80 9.82 2.56 -14.91
CA SER A 80 10.53 2.87 -16.15
C SER A 80 11.69 1.91 -16.45
N ARG A 81 12.23 1.25 -15.42
CA ARG A 81 13.33 0.28 -15.56
C ARG A 81 12.86 -1.00 -16.24
N TYR A 82 11.69 -1.49 -15.85
CA TYR A 82 11.11 -2.73 -16.38
C TYR A 82 10.26 -2.50 -17.62
N LEU A 83 9.29 -1.58 -17.53
CA LEU A 83 8.28 -1.37 -18.58
C LEU A 83 8.69 -0.31 -19.62
N GLY A 84 9.76 0.44 -19.35
CA GLY A 84 10.20 1.55 -20.18
C GLY A 84 9.46 2.87 -19.92
N PRO A 85 9.83 3.94 -20.64
CA PRO A 85 9.34 5.29 -20.37
C PRO A 85 7.86 5.49 -20.70
N ILE A 86 7.30 4.71 -21.64
CA ILE A 86 5.90 4.88 -22.09
C ILE A 86 4.92 4.46 -20.98
N PRO A 87 4.98 3.24 -20.40
CA PRO A 87 4.09 2.86 -19.30
C PRO A 87 4.28 3.71 -18.05
N TRP A 88 5.53 4.07 -17.72
CA TRP A 88 5.81 5.00 -16.61
C TRP A 88 5.11 6.36 -16.80
N ALA A 89 5.23 6.96 -17.98
CA ALA A 89 4.58 8.23 -18.29
C ALA A 89 3.05 8.09 -18.28
N ALA A 90 2.51 7.00 -18.83
CA ALA A 90 1.08 6.73 -18.85
C ALA A 90 0.52 6.62 -17.42
N LEU A 91 1.13 5.80 -16.56
CA LEU A 91 0.72 5.64 -15.17
C LEU A 91 0.81 6.99 -14.42
N SER A 92 1.93 7.71 -14.57
CA SER A 92 2.12 9.00 -13.91
C SER A 92 1.09 10.06 -14.32
N VAL A 93 0.74 10.10 -15.61
CA VAL A 93 -0.26 11.05 -16.14
C VAL A 93 -1.68 10.66 -15.71
N VAL A 94 -2.04 9.38 -15.75
CA VAL A 94 -3.35 8.90 -15.30
C VAL A 94 -3.53 9.17 -13.81
N GLU A 95 -2.61 8.71 -12.98
CA GLU A 95 -2.65 8.89 -11.52
C GLU A 95 -2.60 10.37 -11.12
N GLY A 96 -1.76 11.15 -11.80
CA GLY A 96 -1.69 12.59 -11.62
C GLY A 96 -2.98 13.31 -12.03
N GLY A 97 -3.61 12.88 -13.13
CA GLY A 97 -4.90 13.39 -13.62
C GLY A 97 -6.05 13.07 -12.67
N LEU A 98 -6.15 11.82 -12.20
CA LEU A 98 -7.15 11.38 -11.21
C LEU A 98 -6.98 12.16 -9.91
N THR A 99 -5.75 12.34 -9.45
CA THR A 99 -5.41 13.19 -8.31
C THR A 99 -5.89 14.62 -8.53
N ALA A 100 -5.64 15.19 -9.71
CA ALA A 100 -6.04 16.55 -10.02
C ALA A 100 -7.55 16.76 -9.97
N ILE A 101 -8.32 15.78 -10.47
CA ILE A 101 -9.78 15.77 -10.41
C ILE A 101 -10.25 15.64 -8.95
N ALA A 102 -9.67 14.71 -8.20
CA ALA A 102 -10.06 14.42 -6.82
C ALA A 102 -9.68 15.51 -5.82
N LEU A 103 -8.77 16.43 -6.16
CA LEU A 103 -8.47 17.63 -5.37
C LEU A 103 -9.49 18.77 -5.56
N ILE A 104 -10.33 18.73 -6.60
CA ILE A 104 -11.37 19.75 -6.84
C ILE A 104 -12.36 19.84 -5.66
N PRO A 105 -12.93 18.72 -5.15
CA PRO A 105 -13.77 18.74 -3.94
C PRO A 105 -13.13 19.48 -2.75
N ILE A 106 -11.84 19.30 -2.50
CA ILE A 106 -11.12 19.96 -1.39
C ILE A 106 -11.07 21.48 -1.61
N ALA A 107 -10.72 21.93 -2.82
CA ALA A 107 -10.72 23.36 -3.15
C ALA A 107 -12.13 23.99 -3.02
N LEU A 108 -13.17 23.24 -3.40
CA LEU A 108 -14.55 23.67 -3.27
C LEU A 108 -15.00 23.69 -1.80
N ALA A 109 -14.51 22.78 -0.95
CA ALA A 109 -14.75 22.81 0.49
C ALA A 109 -14.26 24.12 1.11
N TYR A 110 -13.04 24.55 0.78
CA TYR A 110 -12.47 25.84 1.21
C TYR A 110 -13.26 27.06 0.69
N ARG A 111 -14.08 26.91 -0.35
CA ARG A 111 -14.94 27.99 -0.86
C ARG A 111 -16.31 28.00 -0.22
N TRP A 112 -16.93 26.85 -0.02
CA TRP A 112 -18.33 26.77 0.36
C TRP A 112 -18.51 26.71 1.87
N LEU A 113 -17.70 25.93 2.58
CA LEU A 113 -17.89 25.70 4.02
C LEU A 113 -17.70 26.96 4.87
N PRO A 114 -16.71 27.84 4.62
CA PRO A 114 -16.60 29.10 5.36
C PRO A 114 -17.80 30.04 5.17
N ARG A 115 -18.58 29.91 4.09
CA ARG A 115 -19.83 30.67 3.87
C ARG A 115 -21.02 30.00 4.52
N ALA A 116 -21.13 28.68 4.35
CA ALA A 116 -22.20 27.88 4.93
C ALA A 116 -22.16 27.85 6.46
N PHE A 117 -20.95 27.90 7.04
CA PHE A 117 -20.69 27.85 8.47
C PHE A 117 -19.67 28.95 8.85
N PRO A 118 -20.09 30.23 8.86
CA PRO A 118 -19.18 31.37 9.04
C PRO A 118 -18.60 31.46 10.47
N GLY A 119 -19.22 30.75 11.42
CA GLY A 119 -18.77 30.68 12.81
C GLY A 119 -17.40 30.01 12.97
N ARG A 120 -16.74 30.30 14.10
CA ARG A 120 -15.41 29.76 14.41
C ARG A 120 -15.38 28.23 14.45
N ALA A 121 -16.42 27.58 14.95
CA ALA A 121 -16.53 26.12 14.93
C ALA A 121 -16.57 25.57 13.50
N GLY A 122 -17.27 26.27 12.59
CA GLY A 122 -17.31 25.93 11.17
C GLY A 122 -15.92 25.96 10.53
N ARG A 123 -15.10 26.97 10.88
CA ARG A 123 -13.74 27.11 10.30
C ARG A 123 -12.68 26.26 11.00
N LEU A 124 -12.76 26.08 12.31
CA LEU A 124 -11.71 25.39 13.10
C LEU A 124 -11.95 23.89 13.25
N VAL A 125 -13.17 23.40 13.02
CA VAL A 125 -13.52 21.98 13.20
C VAL A 125 -14.14 21.41 11.94
N VAL A 126 -15.26 21.98 11.47
CA VAL A 126 -16.02 21.40 10.34
C VAL A 126 -15.21 21.42 9.04
N LEU A 127 -14.61 22.55 8.69
CA LEU A 127 -13.81 22.66 7.48
C LEU A 127 -12.59 21.72 7.49
N PRO A 128 -11.72 21.69 8.53
CA PRO A 128 -10.63 20.74 8.61
C PRO A 128 -11.07 19.27 8.51
N ALA A 129 -12.15 18.90 9.20
CA ALA A 129 -12.69 17.53 9.15
C ALA A 129 -13.16 17.15 7.75
N VAL A 130 -13.87 18.04 7.04
CA VAL A 130 -14.31 17.77 5.66
C VAL A 130 -13.14 17.73 4.69
N VAL A 131 -12.13 18.60 4.86
CA VAL A 131 -10.91 18.57 4.04
C VAL A 131 -10.17 17.24 4.22
N ALA A 132 -10.01 16.77 5.45
CA ALA A 132 -9.37 15.49 5.74
C ALA A 132 -10.18 14.30 5.21
N ALA A 133 -11.51 14.33 5.35
CA ALA A 133 -12.39 13.29 4.82
C ALA A 133 -12.34 13.22 3.28
N LEU A 134 -12.35 14.37 2.60
CA LEU A 134 -12.21 14.43 1.14
C LEU A 134 -10.82 14.01 0.66
N TRP A 135 -9.77 14.23 1.44
CA TRP A 135 -8.43 13.70 1.15
C TRP A 135 -8.42 12.17 1.16
N VAL A 136 -8.98 11.55 2.21
CA VAL A 136 -9.12 10.09 2.26
C VAL A 136 -10.04 9.60 1.14
N GLY A 137 -11.13 10.31 0.84
CA GLY A 137 -11.96 10.00 -0.31
C GLY A 137 -11.20 10.01 -1.65
N ARG A 138 -10.22 10.91 -1.82
CA ARG A 138 -9.30 10.90 -2.96
C ARG A 138 -8.40 9.67 -2.98
N GLU A 139 -7.85 9.27 -1.83
CA GLU A 139 -7.03 8.06 -1.70
C GLU A 139 -7.84 6.81 -2.06
N LEU A 140 -9.08 6.71 -1.58
CA LEU A 140 -9.96 5.58 -1.87
C LEU A 140 -10.42 5.54 -3.34
N PHE A 141 -10.72 6.69 -3.93
CA PHE A 141 -11.11 6.77 -5.33
C PHE A 141 -10.01 6.24 -6.26
N ILE A 142 -8.78 6.72 -6.07
CA ILE A 142 -7.62 6.30 -6.85
C ILE A 142 -7.23 4.86 -6.53
N GLY A 143 -7.31 4.49 -5.26
CA GLY A 143 -6.94 3.15 -4.79
C GLY A 143 -7.87 2.03 -5.24
N ASN A 144 -9.06 2.34 -5.78
CA ASN A 144 -10.02 1.32 -6.22
C ASN A 144 -10.45 1.47 -7.69
N TRP A 145 -10.13 2.59 -8.35
CA TRP A 145 -10.59 2.86 -9.71
C TRP A 145 -9.56 3.66 -10.53
N PRO A 146 -9.37 3.31 -11.82
CA PRO A 146 -9.97 2.20 -12.58
C PRO A 146 -9.26 0.85 -12.35
N TYR A 147 -9.87 -0.25 -12.81
CA TYR A 147 -9.27 -1.60 -12.85
C TYR A 147 -8.73 -2.12 -11.51
N GLY A 148 -9.44 -1.87 -10.40
CA GLY A 148 -8.97 -2.23 -9.06
C GLY A 148 -8.08 -1.15 -8.41
N GLY A 149 -7.69 -0.11 -9.16
CA GLY A 149 -7.00 1.07 -8.65
C GLY A 149 -5.54 0.84 -8.24
N PHE A 150 -4.92 1.90 -7.74
CA PHE A 150 -3.50 1.93 -7.36
C PHE A 150 -3.31 2.54 -5.95
N PRO A 151 -3.61 1.80 -4.87
CA PRO A 151 -3.60 2.32 -3.48
C PRO A 151 -2.18 2.50 -2.90
N TRP A 152 -1.17 2.62 -3.77
CA TRP A 152 0.24 2.79 -3.42
C TRP A 152 0.51 4.14 -2.73
N ALA A 153 -0.19 5.18 -3.17
CA ALA A 153 0.10 6.57 -2.79
C ALA A 153 -0.77 7.10 -1.62
N ARG A 154 -0.98 6.29 -0.58
CA ARG A 154 -1.72 6.66 0.63
C ARG A 154 -0.82 7.40 1.62
N LEU A 155 -1.28 8.55 2.12
CA LEU A 155 -0.50 9.39 3.05
C LEU A 155 -0.07 8.62 4.31
N GLY A 156 -0.94 7.82 4.90
CA GLY A 156 -0.62 7.03 6.09
C GLY A 156 0.55 6.06 5.88
N MET A 157 0.80 5.58 4.66
CA MET A 157 1.92 4.66 4.37
C MET A 157 3.29 5.31 4.53
N THR A 158 3.38 6.64 4.43
CA THR A 158 4.61 7.42 4.71
C THR A 158 5.08 7.30 6.17
N GLN A 159 4.24 6.74 7.04
CA GLN A 159 4.47 6.66 8.47
C GLN A 159 4.86 5.26 8.95
N ALA A 160 5.13 4.30 8.05
CA ALA A 160 5.43 2.91 8.42
C ALA A 160 6.59 2.75 9.43
N GLU A 161 7.54 3.68 9.43
CA GLU A 161 8.70 3.70 10.33
C GLU A 161 8.65 4.84 11.36
N SER A 162 7.51 5.53 11.45
CA SER A 162 7.35 6.68 12.33
C SER A 162 6.61 6.31 13.63
N PRO A 163 6.76 7.11 14.69
CA PRO A 163 6.00 6.92 15.93
C PRO A 163 4.48 7.10 15.75
N LEU A 164 4.01 7.49 14.57
CA LEU A 164 2.58 7.61 14.25
C LEU A 164 1.95 6.29 13.78
N ALA A 165 2.79 5.33 13.37
CA ALA A 165 2.34 4.05 12.84
C ALA A 165 1.33 3.32 13.75
N PRO A 166 1.50 3.28 15.10
CA PRO A 166 0.56 2.57 15.98
C PRO A 166 -0.90 3.01 15.87
N VAL A 167 -1.18 4.23 15.41
CA VAL A 167 -2.53 4.72 15.16
C VAL A 167 -3.27 3.87 14.10
N SER A 168 -2.55 3.29 13.13
CA SER A 168 -3.14 2.42 12.11
C SER A 168 -3.79 1.18 12.73
N SER A 169 -3.23 0.65 13.83
CA SER A 169 -3.84 -0.47 14.57
C SER A 169 -5.19 -0.12 15.21
N TRP A 170 -5.53 1.17 15.35
CA TRP A 170 -6.82 1.61 15.89
C TRP A 170 -7.82 2.02 14.82
N LEU A 171 -7.35 2.71 13.78
CA LEU A 171 -8.21 3.39 12.81
C LEU A 171 -7.98 2.97 11.35
N GLY A 172 -7.07 2.02 11.13
CA GLY A 172 -6.54 1.66 9.82
C GLY A 172 -5.65 2.75 9.23
N VAL A 173 -4.98 2.44 8.12
CA VAL A 173 -4.12 3.41 7.42
C VAL A 173 -4.91 4.64 6.95
N SER A 174 -6.17 4.46 6.52
CA SER A 174 -7.06 5.57 6.13
C SER A 174 -7.38 6.51 7.29
N GLY A 175 -7.54 5.99 8.50
CA GLY A 175 -7.75 6.82 9.69
C GLY A 175 -6.50 7.62 10.09
N LEU A 176 -5.31 7.04 9.91
CA LEU A 176 -4.05 7.75 10.08
C LEU A 176 -3.91 8.89 9.07
N SER A 177 -4.15 8.64 7.77
CA SER A 177 -4.21 9.69 6.73
C SER A 177 -5.15 10.83 7.14
N PHE A 178 -6.35 10.49 7.64
CA PHE A 178 -7.33 11.47 8.09
C PHE A 178 -6.79 12.36 9.21
N LEU A 179 -6.21 11.79 10.27
CA LEU A 179 -5.69 12.56 11.40
C LEU A 179 -4.52 13.47 11.02
N MET A 180 -3.64 13.01 10.13
CA MET A 180 -2.54 13.82 9.61
C MET A 180 -3.06 15.06 8.87
N VAL A 181 -3.99 14.88 7.92
CA VAL A 181 -4.56 16.00 7.15
C VAL A 181 -5.41 16.90 8.04
N LEU A 182 -6.14 16.33 8.99
CA LEU A 182 -6.94 17.07 9.98
C LEU A 182 -6.05 18.04 10.77
N LEU A 183 -4.93 17.55 11.29
CA LEU A 183 -3.97 18.37 12.02
C LEU A 183 -3.47 19.53 11.16
N VAL A 184 -3.01 19.25 9.94
CA VAL A 184 -2.49 20.28 9.03
C VAL A 184 -3.56 21.33 8.71
N ALA A 185 -4.78 20.91 8.38
CA ALA A 185 -5.87 21.81 8.07
C ALA A 185 -6.30 22.66 9.29
N MET A 186 -6.32 22.09 10.50
CA MET A 186 -6.56 22.85 11.72
C MET A 186 -5.47 23.91 11.99
N LEU A 187 -4.20 23.56 11.78
CA LEU A 187 -3.08 24.49 11.95
C LEU A 187 -3.12 25.63 10.93
N ILE A 188 -3.50 25.34 9.69
CA ILE A 188 -3.72 26.36 8.66
C ILE A 188 -4.84 27.33 9.09
N GLU A 189 -6.02 26.82 9.48
CA GLU A 189 -7.16 27.68 9.83
C GLU A 189 -6.96 28.46 11.14
N THR A 190 -6.32 27.87 12.15
CA THR A 190 -5.93 28.57 13.38
C THR A 190 -4.97 29.73 13.10
N THR A 191 -4.03 29.53 12.18
CA THR A 191 -3.10 30.57 11.72
C THR A 191 -3.82 31.66 10.93
N ARG A 192 -4.65 31.29 9.95
CA ARG A 192 -5.39 32.22 9.08
C ARG A 192 -6.39 33.08 9.83
N LEU A 193 -6.96 32.58 10.93
CA LEU A 193 -7.85 33.35 11.81
C LEU A 193 -7.10 34.20 12.85
N GLY A 194 -5.76 34.11 12.92
CA GLY A 194 -4.95 34.84 13.89
C GLY A 194 -5.18 34.42 15.34
N VAL A 195 -5.79 33.24 15.56
CA VAL A 195 -6.21 32.78 16.89
C VAL A 195 -5.16 31.92 17.60
N TRP A 196 -4.03 31.63 16.94
CA TRP A 196 -2.89 30.89 17.51
C TRP A 196 -2.32 31.55 18.78
N ARG A 197 -2.50 32.87 18.94
CA ARG A 197 -2.12 33.62 20.16
C ARG A 197 -2.98 33.30 21.38
N ARG A 198 -4.08 32.53 21.22
CA ARG A 198 -4.98 32.14 22.30
C ARG A 198 -4.82 30.65 22.58
N PRO A 199 -4.25 30.24 23.72
CA PRO A 199 -3.88 28.83 23.96
C PRO A 199 -5.08 27.88 23.87
N MET A 200 -6.27 28.32 24.29
CA MET A 200 -7.51 27.53 24.20
C MET A 200 -7.91 27.15 22.76
N ARG A 201 -7.33 27.79 21.74
CA ARG A 201 -7.60 27.49 20.33
C ARG A 201 -6.61 26.48 19.75
N LEU A 202 -5.56 26.14 20.48
CA LEU A 202 -4.60 25.09 20.14
C LEU A 202 -4.95 23.75 20.79
N VAL A 203 -5.95 23.70 21.67
CA VAL A 203 -6.34 22.46 22.39
C VAL A 203 -6.72 21.34 21.43
N ALA A 204 -7.54 21.61 20.40
CA ALA A 204 -7.93 20.60 19.43
C ALA A 204 -6.74 20.09 18.58
N PRO A 205 -5.91 20.96 17.95
CA PRO A 205 -4.67 20.52 17.31
C PRO A 205 -3.73 19.74 18.25
N ALA A 206 -3.55 20.22 19.48
CA ALA A 206 -2.70 19.56 20.48
C ALA A 206 -3.24 18.18 20.86
N ALA A 207 -4.56 18.01 20.95
CA ALA A 207 -5.18 16.71 21.17
C ALA A 207 -4.93 15.75 20.00
N VAL A 208 -5.01 16.23 18.75
CA VAL A 208 -4.68 15.41 17.58
C VAL A 208 -3.20 15.03 17.57
N VAL A 209 -2.30 15.94 17.91
CA VAL A 209 -0.86 15.62 18.08
C VAL A 209 -0.65 14.58 19.18
N ALA A 210 -1.36 14.70 20.30
CA ALA A 210 -1.27 13.74 21.39
C ALA A 210 -1.77 12.35 20.96
N VAL A 211 -2.88 12.28 20.23
CA VAL A 211 -3.38 11.02 19.65
C VAL A 211 -2.35 10.44 18.68
N LEU A 212 -1.79 11.27 17.79
CA LEU A 212 -0.81 10.81 16.81
C LEU A 212 0.46 10.26 17.47
N LEU A 213 1.00 10.92 18.50
CA LEU A 213 2.29 10.57 19.11
C LEU A 213 2.22 9.54 20.24
N PHE A 214 1.08 9.44 20.94
CA PHE A 214 0.98 8.68 22.19
C PHE A 214 -0.08 7.56 22.14
N THR A 215 -0.69 7.30 20.99
CA THR A 215 -1.56 6.12 20.84
C THR A 215 -0.69 4.86 20.90
N PRO A 216 -0.90 3.95 21.87
CA PRO A 216 -0.18 2.68 21.91
C PRO A 216 -0.71 1.74 20.81
N LEU A 217 0.00 0.65 20.55
CA LEU A 217 -0.51 -0.42 19.69
C LEU A 217 -1.81 -1.00 20.26
N PHE A 218 -2.75 -1.33 19.38
CA PHE A 218 -3.96 -2.02 19.78
C PHE A 218 -3.60 -3.43 20.30
N PRO A 219 -4.07 -3.82 21.49
CA PRO A 219 -3.69 -5.10 22.07
C PRO A 219 -4.35 -6.26 21.31
N THR A 220 -3.54 -7.24 20.91
CA THR A 220 -3.97 -8.58 20.45
C THR A 220 -3.46 -9.66 21.42
N ALA A 221 -3.91 -10.90 21.29
CA ALA A 221 -3.53 -11.98 22.21
C ALA A 221 -2.37 -12.79 21.64
N GLY A 222 -1.36 -13.10 22.46
CA GLY A 222 -0.31 -14.05 22.08
C GLY A 222 -0.91 -15.44 21.84
N ALA A 223 -0.46 -16.11 20.78
CA ALA A 223 -0.98 -17.40 20.34
C ALA A 223 0.12 -18.45 20.11
N GLY A 224 1.27 -18.28 20.77
CA GLY A 224 2.45 -19.14 20.62
C GLY A 224 3.47 -18.58 19.65
N SER A 225 4.31 -19.45 19.12
CA SER A 225 5.29 -19.17 18.07
C SER A 225 5.27 -20.30 17.05
N MET A 226 5.74 -20.01 15.83
CA MET A 226 6.00 -20.98 14.78
C MET A 226 7.41 -20.74 14.27
N ARG A 227 8.21 -21.80 14.13
CA ARG A 227 9.57 -21.72 13.64
C ARG A 227 9.59 -21.72 12.12
N ILE A 228 9.77 -20.53 11.53
CA ILE A 228 9.65 -20.32 10.09
C ILE A 228 11.04 -20.11 9.48
N ALA A 229 11.34 -20.89 8.45
CA ALA A 229 12.48 -20.70 7.57
C ALA A 229 12.04 -19.93 6.31
N ALA A 230 12.47 -18.69 6.13
CA ALA A 230 12.22 -17.91 4.92
C ALA A 230 13.50 -17.80 4.08
N VAL A 231 13.48 -18.33 2.86
CA VAL A 231 14.68 -18.50 2.03
C VAL A 231 14.66 -17.61 0.79
N GLN A 232 15.75 -16.88 0.57
CA GLN A 232 15.99 -16.03 -0.58
C GLN A 232 17.12 -16.65 -1.42
N GLY A 233 16.77 -17.25 -2.56
CA GLY A 233 17.74 -17.93 -3.42
C GLY A 233 18.58 -17.01 -4.30
N ASN A 234 18.15 -15.75 -4.52
CA ASN A 234 18.79 -14.81 -5.44
C ASN A 234 18.97 -15.37 -6.88
N GLY A 235 18.00 -16.16 -7.34
CA GLY A 235 18.03 -16.80 -8.66
C GLY A 235 17.61 -15.85 -9.81
N PRO A 236 17.79 -16.29 -11.08
CA PRO A 236 17.45 -15.52 -12.27
C PRO A 236 15.92 -15.49 -12.51
N THR A 237 15.22 -14.69 -11.72
CA THR A 237 13.75 -14.61 -11.65
C THR A 237 13.15 -13.41 -12.37
N GLY A 238 13.98 -12.50 -12.89
CA GLY A 238 13.52 -11.40 -13.73
C GLY A 238 13.08 -11.88 -15.10
N TYR A 239 12.16 -11.16 -15.75
CA TYR A 239 11.60 -11.56 -17.05
C TYR A 239 12.67 -11.62 -18.15
N PHE A 240 13.70 -10.78 -18.03
CA PHE A 240 14.80 -10.66 -18.99
C PHE A 240 16.09 -11.34 -18.52
N ASP A 241 16.07 -12.02 -17.37
CA ASP A 241 17.24 -12.78 -16.90
C ASP A 241 17.48 -13.97 -17.86
N GLN A 242 18.71 -14.14 -18.33
CA GLN A 242 19.10 -15.36 -19.04
C GLN A 242 19.18 -16.50 -18.02
N ARG A 243 18.48 -17.60 -18.28
CA ARG A 243 18.37 -18.70 -17.34
C ARG A 243 18.33 -20.05 -18.02
N GLU A 244 19.02 -21.01 -17.41
CA GLU A 244 18.94 -22.42 -17.79
C GLU A 244 17.68 -23.05 -17.16
N PRO A 245 17.13 -24.13 -17.75
CA PRO A 245 16.03 -24.86 -17.16
C PRO A 245 16.30 -25.24 -15.71
N TYR A 246 15.33 -25.01 -14.82
CA TYR A 246 15.38 -25.31 -13.38
C TYR A 246 16.38 -24.48 -12.56
N SER A 247 17.01 -23.45 -13.13
CA SER A 247 18.00 -22.66 -12.40
C SER A 247 17.40 -21.84 -11.26
N VAL A 248 16.10 -21.48 -11.30
CA VAL A 248 15.46 -20.76 -10.19
C VAL A 248 15.24 -21.70 -9.00
N ILE A 249 14.64 -22.87 -9.22
CA ILE A 249 14.44 -23.84 -8.13
C ILE A 249 15.79 -24.34 -7.57
N ASP A 250 16.82 -24.45 -8.40
CA ASP A 250 18.16 -24.87 -7.96
C ASP A 250 18.82 -23.81 -7.07
N ALA A 251 18.68 -22.52 -7.41
CA ALA A 251 19.14 -21.43 -6.55
C ALA A 251 18.43 -21.42 -5.18
N GLN A 252 17.10 -21.63 -5.18
CA GLN A 252 16.33 -21.71 -3.94
C GLN A 252 16.67 -22.93 -3.10
N THR A 253 16.88 -24.07 -3.76
CA THR A 253 17.32 -25.31 -3.10
C THR A 253 18.68 -25.11 -2.44
N ALA A 254 19.66 -24.56 -3.17
CA ALA A 254 20.99 -24.31 -2.64
C ALA A 254 20.99 -23.35 -1.43
N ALA A 255 20.12 -22.33 -1.44
CA ALA A 255 19.96 -21.44 -0.28
C ALA A 255 19.22 -22.10 0.90
N THR A 256 18.46 -23.17 0.65
CA THR A 256 17.76 -23.95 1.69
C THR A 256 18.68 -25.02 2.32
N GLU A 257 19.62 -25.59 1.57
CA GLU A 257 20.51 -26.67 2.03
C GLU A 257 21.20 -26.44 3.38
N PRO A 258 21.68 -25.22 3.72
CA PRO A 258 22.28 -24.96 5.02
C PRO A 258 21.36 -25.16 6.22
N LEU A 259 20.03 -25.21 6.00
CA LEU A 259 19.03 -25.41 7.05
C LEU A 259 18.65 -26.88 7.26
N TYR A 260 19.15 -27.81 6.44
CA TYR A 260 18.80 -29.22 6.61
C TYR A 260 19.29 -29.76 7.95
N GLY A 261 18.36 -30.38 8.70
CA GLY A 261 18.59 -30.87 10.06
C GLY A 261 18.26 -29.86 11.17
N GLU A 262 17.93 -28.62 10.81
CA GLU A 262 17.29 -27.68 11.74
C GLU A 262 15.82 -28.06 11.99
N ASP A 263 15.30 -27.64 13.15
CA ASP A 263 13.88 -27.78 13.47
C ASP A 263 13.10 -26.64 12.79
N VAL A 264 12.16 -27.00 11.91
CA VAL A 264 11.40 -26.05 11.08
C VAL A 264 9.94 -26.50 11.03
N ASP A 265 9.02 -25.60 11.36
CA ASP A 265 7.58 -25.87 11.24
C ASP A 265 7.07 -25.54 9.83
N LEU A 266 7.67 -24.53 9.18
CA LEU A 266 7.30 -24.07 7.85
C LEU A 266 8.51 -23.51 7.09
N LEU A 267 8.77 -24.07 5.91
CA LEU A 267 9.71 -23.50 4.93
C LEU A 267 8.94 -22.62 3.95
N VAL A 268 9.42 -21.39 3.73
CA VAL A 268 8.79 -20.40 2.85
C VAL A 268 9.76 -19.95 1.77
N TRP A 269 9.32 -20.07 0.52
CA TRP A 269 9.99 -19.51 -0.65
C TRP A 269 9.21 -18.32 -1.21
N PRO A 270 9.86 -17.36 -1.90
CA PRO A 270 9.23 -16.17 -2.46
C PRO A 270 8.36 -16.43 -3.69
N GLU A 271 7.70 -15.38 -4.20
CA GLU A 271 6.92 -15.44 -5.44
C GLU A 271 7.82 -15.81 -6.62
N GLY A 272 7.36 -16.66 -7.53
CA GLY A 272 8.14 -17.04 -8.71
C GLY A 272 9.39 -17.87 -8.38
N SER A 273 9.43 -18.51 -7.21
CA SER A 273 10.50 -19.43 -6.78
C SER A 273 10.64 -20.71 -7.62
N LEU A 274 9.74 -20.94 -8.58
CA LEU A 274 9.68 -22.15 -9.39
C LEU A 274 9.62 -21.78 -10.89
N ASP A 275 10.48 -22.43 -11.69
CA ASP A 275 10.55 -22.21 -13.15
C ASP A 275 9.29 -22.73 -13.88
N TYR A 276 8.70 -23.81 -13.39
CA TYR A 276 7.61 -24.56 -14.02
C TYR A 276 6.47 -24.84 -13.05
N ASP A 277 5.30 -25.15 -13.60
CA ASP A 277 4.13 -25.59 -12.85
C ASP A 277 4.38 -27.01 -12.26
N PRO A 278 4.48 -27.17 -10.93
CA PRO A 278 4.74 -28.48 -10.32
C PRO A 278 3.60 -29.48 -10.51
N PHE A 279 2.38 -29.03 -10.82
CA PHE A 279 1.26 -29.93 -11.10
C PHE A 279 1.32 -30.53 -12.52
N GLN A 280 2.09 -29.92 -13.42
CA GLN A 280 2.25 -30.36 -14.81
C GLN A 280 3.66 -30.88 -15.10
N ASP A 281 4.67 -30.48 -14.31
CA ASP A 281 6.05 -30.92 -14.45
C ASP A 281 6.51 -31.80 -13.26
N SER A 282 6.62 -33.11 -13.54
CA SER A 282 7.04 -34.09 -12.53
C SER A 282 8.47 -33.89 -12.03
N ALA A 283 9.36 -33.23 -12.79
CA ALA A 283 10.73 -32.97 -12.35
C ALA A 283 10.76 -31.93 -11.23
N THR A 284 10.00 -30.85 -11.39
CA THR A 284 9.82 -29.79 -10.39
C THR A 284 9.16 -30.35 -9.14
N ALA A 285 8.08 -31.12 -9.28
CA ALA A 285 7.42 -31.80 -8.15
C ALA A 285 8.40 -32.67 -7.34
N ARG A 286 9.23 -33.50 -8.01
CA ARG A 286 10.23 -34.34 -7.32
C ARG A 286 11.30 -33.52 -6.59
N ARG A 287 11.71 -32.36 -7.11
CA ARG A 287 12.66 -31.46 -6.45
C ARG A 287 12.03 -30.83 -5.21
N MET A 288 10.80 -30.33 -5.31
CA MET A 288 10.06 -29.77 -4.17
C MET A 288 9.84 -30.82 -3.07
N THR A 289 9.38 -32.02 -3.43
CA THR A 289 9.21 -33.13 -2.48
C THR A 289 10.53 -33.50 -1.82
N ARG A 290 11.65 -33.46 -2.53
CA ARG A 290 12.98 -33.72 -1.94
C ARG A 290 13.34 -32.65 -0.92
N VAL A 291 13.14 -31.37 -1.23
CA VAL A 291 13.39 -30.26 -0.30
C VAL A 291 12.53 -30.42 0.95
N ALA A 292 11.22 -30.62 0.80
CA ALA A 292 10.28 -30.82 1.91
C ALA A 292 10.65 -32.03 2.79
N ASN A 293 11.10 -33.15 2.20
CA ASN A 293 11.58 -34.30 2.96
C ASN A 293 12.91 -34.03 3.70
N ASN A 294 13.86 -33.34 3.06
CA ASN A 294 15.16 -33.08 3.64
C ASN A 294 15.10 -32.05 4.78
N ILE A 295 14.24 -31.04 4.65
CA ILE A 295 14.00 -30.05 5.72
C ILE A 295 13.10 -30.63 6.82
N GLY A 296 12.26 -31.62 6.51
CA GLY A 296 11.33 -32.24 7.45
C GLY A 296 10.07 -31.42 7.73
N ALA A 297 9.74 -30.45 6.87
CA ALA A 297 8.64 -29.50 7.05
C ALA A 297 7.88 -29.26 5.73
N PRO A 298 6.61 -28.82 5.79
CA PRO A 298 5.89 -28.32 4.63
C PRO A 298 6.62 -27.14 3.97
N LEU A 299 6.58 -27.08 2.64
CA LEU A 299 7.14 -26.00 1.82
C LEU A 299 6.02 -25.13 1.26
N LEU A 300 5.92 -23.88 1.70
CA LEU A 300 5.11 -22.85 1.06
C LEU A 300 5.91 -22.22 -0.10
N ALA A 301 5.62 -22.66 -1.32
CA ALA A 301 6.26 -22.17 -2.55
C ALA A 301 5.25 -21.49 -3.46
N ASN A 302 5.75 -20.80 -4.49
CA ASN A 302 4.91 -20.11 -5.46
C ASN A 302 5.38 -20.36 -6.90
N ALA A 303 4.41 -20.60 -7.79
CA ALA A 303 4.60 -20.83 -9.22
C ALA A 303 3.47 -20.22 -10.04
N ALA A 304 3.74 -20.03 -11.33
CA ALA A 304 2.67 -19.87 -12.29
C ALA A 304 2.07 -21.24 -12.64
N THR A 305 0.76 -21.40 -12.47
CA THR A 305 0.08 -22.69 -12.66
C THR A 305 -1.03 -22.60 -13.70
N GLY A 306 -1.23 -23.67 -14.48
CA GLY A 306 -2.28 -23.77 -15.49
C GLY A 306 -3.40 -24.73 -15.06
N ARG A 307 -4.65 -24.27 -15.07
CA ARG A 307 -5.85 -25.07 -14.76
C ARG A 307 -7.01 -24.62 -15.66
N ASP A 308 -7.68 -25.55 -16.33
CA ASP A 308 -8.86 -25.28 -17.16
C ASP A 308 -8.68 -24.13 -18.18
N ASP A 309 -7.55 -24.13 -18.91
CA ASP A 309 -7.13 -23.07 -19.85
C ASP A 309 -6.90 -21.68 -19.22
N LEU A 310 -6.94 -21.58 -17.89
CA LEU A 310 -6.62 -20.39 -17.14
C LEU A 310 -5.24 -20.51 -16.50
N TYR A 311 -4.60 -19.36 -16.28
CA TYR A 311 -3.33 -19.26 -15.60
C TYR A 311 -3.47 -18.46 -14.32
N PHE A 312 -2.76 -18.90 -13.29
CA PHE A 312 -2.78 -18.27 -11.97
C PHE A 312 -1.35 -18.10 -11.46
N ASN A 313 -1.15 -17.08 -10.63
CA ASN A 313 0.02 -16.95 -9.78
C ASN A 313 -0.36 -17.57 -8.42
N THR A 314 0.17 -18.76 -8.14
CA THR A 314 -0.34 -19.64 -7.10
C THR A 314 0.72 -19.85 -6.03
N SER A 315 0.38 -19.55 -4.79
CA SER A 315 1.08 -20.05 -3.62
C SER A 315 0.48 -21.39 -3.18
N MET A 316 1.32 -22.35 -2.84
CA MET A 316 0.90 -23.71 -2.51
C MET A 316 1.68 -24.24 -1.32
N LEU A 317 0.97 -24.88 -0.39
CA LEU A 317 1.58 -25.60 0.71
C LEU A 317 1.91 -27.02 0.24
N TRP A 318 3.17 -27.27 -0.07
CA TRP A 318 3.69 -28.53 -0.58
C TRP A 318 4.15 -29.43 0.56
N MET A 319 3.56 -30.61 0.66
CA MET A 319 3.80 -31.56 1.75
C MET A 319 4.97 -32.51 1.43
N PRO A 320 5.63 -33.08 2.45
CA PRO A 320 6.70 -34.07 2.26
C PRO A 320 6.28 -35.33 1.49
N ASP A 321 4.99 -35.67 1.47
CA ASP A 321 4.44 -36.77 0.67
C ASP A 321 4.21 -36.42 -0.81
N GLY A 322 4.46 -35.16 -1.19
CA GLY A 322 4.28 -34.64 -2.54
C GLY A 322 2.87 -34.14 -2.88
N THR A 323 1.98 -34.02 -1.88
CA THR A 323 0.66 -33.41 -2.07
C THR A 323 0.71 -31.89 -1.87
N ALA A 324 -0.27 -31.18 -2.45
CA ALA A 324 -0.44 -29.74 -2.26
C ALA A 324 -1.93 -29.37 -2.34
N GLU A 325 -2.69 -29.80 -1.34
CA GLU A 325 -4.15 -29.62 -1.30
C GLU A 325 -4.58 -28.19 -0.95
N GLN A 326 -3.69 -27.42 -0.30
CA GLN A 326 -3.96 -26.05 0.11
C GLN A 326 -3.22 -25.07 -0.82
N THR A 327 -3.97 -24.25 -1.54
CA THR A 327 -3.44 -23.25 -2.47
C THR A 327 -4.16 -21.91 -2.32
N HIS A 328 -3.43 -20.84 -2.61
CA HIS A 328 -3.93 -19.49 -2.74
C HIS A 328 -3.49 -18.90 -4.08
N ASP A 329 -4.45 -18.47 -4.90
CA ASP A 329 -4.18 -17.77 -6.15
C ASP A 329 -4.21 -16.27 -5.89
N LYS A 330 -3.24 -15.54 -6.45
CA LYS A 330 -3.10 -14.09 -6.35
C LYS A 330 -4.41 -13.39 -6.65
N ARG A 331 -4.90 -12.60 -5.69
CA ARG A 331 -6.22 -11.95 -5.79
C ARG A 331 -6.20 -10.77 -6.75
N HIS A 332 -5.12 -9.98 -6.69
CA HIS A 332 -4.95 -8.78 -7.49
C HIS A 332 -3.73 -8.90 -8.41
N PRO A 333 -3.88 -9.56 -9.58
CA PRO A 333 -2.87 -9.48 -10.62
C PRO A 333 -2.59 -8.01 -11.00
N VAL A 334 -1.34 -7.69 -11.31
CA VAL A 334 -0.90 -6.33 -11.67
C VAL A 334 -1.40 -5.96 -13.06
N PRO A 335 -2.19 -4.87 -13.20
CA PRO A 335 -2.62 -4.38 -14.51
C PRO A 335 -1.41 -4.00 -15.39
N PHE A 336 -1.41 -4.45 -16.64
CA PHE A 336 -0.32 -4.26 -17.62
C PHE A 336 1.02 -4.89 -17.23
N GLY A 337 1.07 -5.70 -16.17
CA GLY A 337 2.22 -6.54 -15.82
C GLY A 337 1.88 -8.02 -15.92
N GLU A 338 0.73 -8.41 -15.37
CA GLU A 338 0.27 -9.80 -15.26
C GLU A 338 -0.99 -10.10 -16.08
N TYR A 339 -1.74 -9.06 -16.44
CA TYR A 339 -2.89 -9.14 -17.36
C TYR A 339 -3.10 -7.79 -18.04
N VAL A 340 -3.89 -7.75 -19.11
CA VAL A 340 -4.19 -6.49 -19.81
C VAL A 340 -5.69 -6.16 -19.72
N PRO A 341 -6.08 -5.15 -18.92
CA PRO A 341 -7.46 -4.66 -18.93
C PRO A 341 -7.86 -4.25 -20.34
N ASP A 342 -9.06 -4.64 -20.80
CA ASP A 342 -9.56 -4.31 -22.15
C ASP A 342 -8.53 -4.56 -23.27
N ARG A 343 -7.86 -5.73 -23.23
CA ARG A 343 -6.72 -6.08 -24.08
C ARG A 343 -6.85 -5.67 -25.54
N ALA A 344 -8.01 -5.93 -26.17
CA ALA A 344 -8.24 -5.60 -27.57
C ALA A 344 -8.10 -4.10 -27.86
N PHE A 345 -8.55 -3.24 -26.93
CA PHE A 345 -8.43 -1.78 -27.07
C PHE A 345 -6.98 -1.34 -26.99
N TYR A 346 -6.23 -1.77 -25.97
CA TYR A 346 -4.83 -1.35 -25.81
C TYR A 346 -3.91 -1.97 -26.87
N TYR A 347 -4.19 -3.19 -27.32
CA TYR A 347 -3.46 -3.83 -28.42
C TYR A 347 -3.59 -3.02 -29.72
N ALA A 348 -4.74 -2.38 -29.96
CA ALA A 348 -4.93 -1.51 -31.12
C ALA A 348 -4.10 -0.20 -31.04
N ILE A 349 -3.63 0.20 -29.85
CA ILE A 349 -2.88 1.44 -29.62
C ILE A 349 -1.37 1.17 -29.57
N VAL A 350 -0.96 0.14 -28.84
CA VAL A 350 0.46 -0.21 -28.57
C VAL A 350 0.67 -1.74 -28.65
N PRO A 351 0.53 -2.36 -29.85
CA PRO A 351 0.54 -3.82 -30.01
C PRO A 351 1.84 -4.46 -29.51
N ASP A 352 3.00 -3.84 -29.76
CA ASP A 352 4.30 -4.41 -29.38
C ASP A 352 4.45 -4.51 -27.86
N LEU A 353 3.97 -3.51 -27.10
CA LEU A 353 4.01 -3.53 -25.63
C LEU A 353 3.02 -4.54 -25.05
N ILE A 354 1.79 -4.55 -25.56
CA ILE A 354 0.77 -5.50 -25.09
C ILE A 354 1.13 -6.95 -25.45
N GLY A 355 1.80 -7.14 -26.58
CA GLY A 355 2.30 -8.43 -27.04
C GLY A 355 3.37 -9.06 -26.13
N LEU A 356 4.07 -8.26 -25.31
CA LEU A 356 5.02 -8.79 -24.31
C LEU A 356 4.33 -9.65 -23.24
N ILE A 357 3.06 -9.35 -22.95
CA ILE A 357 2.25 -10.09 -21.98
C ILE A 357 1.60 -11.26 -22.72
N GLY A 358 2.35 -12.36 -22.84
CA GLY A 358 1.92 -13.57 -23.55
C GLY A 358 1.00 -14.49 -22.74
N ARG A 359 0.97 -14.33 -21.42
CA ARG A 359 0.11 -15.08 -20.48
C ARG A 359 -0.63 -14.10 -19.58
N GLU A 360 -1.92 -14.32 -19.39
CA GLU A 360 -2.76 -13.48 -18.54
C GLU A 360 -3.15 -14.23 -17.27
N TYR A 361 -2.78 -13.70 -16.11
CA TYR A 361 -3.23 -14.27 -14.84
C TYR A 361 -4.69 -13.93 -14.57
N THR A 362 -5.39 -14.96 -14.13
CA THR A 362 -6.77 -14.87 -13.65
C THR A 362 -6.77 -14.51 -12.17
N PRO A 363 -7.57 -13.54 -11.72
CA PRO A 363 -7.76 -13.25 -10.31
C PRO A 363 -8.23 -14.48 -9.52
N GLY A 364 -7.54 -14.77 -8.42
CA GLY A 364 -7.91 -15.84 -7.50
C GLY A 364 -9.22 -15.59 -6.76
N VAL A 365 -9.91 -16.66 -6.37
CA VAL A 365 -11.13 -16.59 -5.52
C VAL A 365 -11.04 -17.46 -4.27
N ASN A 366 -10.03 -18.32 -4.19
CA ASN A 366 -9.73 -19.14 -3.04
C ASN A 366 -9.29 -18.30 -1.82
N PRO A 367 -9.45 -18.84 -0.60
CA PRO A 367 -9.06 -18.14 0.62
C PRO A 367 -7.56 -17.78 0.65
N PRO A 368 -7.20 -16.60 1.18
CA PRO A 368 -5.81 -16.16 1.33
C PRO A 368 -5.17 -16.72 2.60
N ILE A 369 -5.25 -18.04 2.79
CA ILE A 369 -4.80 -18.71 4.01
C ILE A 369 -4.41 -20.17 3.74
N VAL A 370 -3.45 -20.66 4.52
CA VAL A 370 -3.14 -22.10 4.65
C VAL A 370 -3.09 -22.46 6.14
N ASP A 371 -3.35 -23.72 6.46
CA ASP A 371 -3.27 -24.29 7.80
C ASP A 371 -2.06 -25.23 7.89
N VAL A 372 -1.15 -24.91 8.82
CA VAL A 372 0.06 -25.67 9.12
C VAL A 372 -0.05 -26.14 10.56
N ASP A 373 -0.39 -27.41 10.76
CA ASP A 373 -0.57 -28.05 12.08
C ASP A 373 -1.47 -27.26 13.06
N GLY A 374 -2.58 -26.72 12.54
CA GLY A 374 -3.55 -25.93 13.31
C GLY A 374 -3.22 -24.45 13.43
N VAL A 375 -2.07 -24.01 12.89
CA VAL A 375 -1.72 -22.59 12.78
C VAL A 375 -2.12 -22.07 11.41
N LYS A 376 -2.96 -21.03 11.44
CA LYS A 376 -3.45 -20.39 10.23
C LYS A 376 -2.47 -19.31 9.76
N VAL A 377 -1.93 -19.46 8.55
CA VAL A 377 -0.97 -18.55 7.93
C VAL A 377 -1.67 -17.76 6.83
N GLY A 378 -1.81 -16.45 7.00
CA GLY A 378 -2.39 -15.57 6.00
C GLY A 378 -1.40 -15.26 4.88
N LEU A 379 -1.86 -15.24 3.64
CA LEU A 379 -1.01 -15.10 2.45
C LEU A 379 -1.30 -13.82 1.69
N ALA A 380 -0.25 -13.18 1.18
CA ALA A 380 -0.35 -12.17 0.13
C ALA A 380 0.80 -12.35 -0.86
N ILE A 381 0.49 -12.26 -2.16
CA ILE A 381 1.49 -12.42 -3.21
C ILE A 381 1.84 -11.04 -3.78
N CYS A 382 3.04 -10.56 -3.48
CA CYS A 382 3.64 -9.37 -4.05
C CYS A 382 2.73 -8.14 -3.95
N PHE A 383 2.15 -7.72 -5.07
CA PHE A 383 1.31 -6.55 -5.18
C PHE A 383 0.07 -6.60 -4.27
N ASP A 384 -0.38 -7.80 -3.89
CA ASP A 384 -1.52 -7.99 -2.98
C ASP A 384 -1.38 -7.26 -1.63
N VAL A 385 -0.15 -7.01 -1.15
CA VAL A 385 0.11 -6.37 0.16
C VAL A 385 -0.51 -4.96 0.32
N ILE A 386 -0.76 -4.27 -0.81
CA ILE A 386 -1.30 -2.92 -0.79
C ILE A 386 -2.83 -2.90 -0.64
N TYR A 387 -3.50 -4.04 -0.86
CA TYR A 387 -4.96 -4.16 -0.86
C TYR A 387 -5.50 -4.51 0.53
N ASP A 388 -6.42 -3.68 1.02
CA ASP A 388 -6.99 -3.82 2.38
C ASP A 388 -7.89 -5.07 2.49
N ASP A 389 -8.62 -5.42 1.43
CA ASP A 389 -9.62 -6.50 1.44
C ASP A 389 -8.99 -7.88 1.62
N LEU A 390 -7.88 -8.17 0.91
CA LEU A 390 -7.18 -9.45 1.03
C LEU A 390 -6.65 -9.66 2.45
N VAL A 391 -5.93 -8.66 2.97
CA VAL A 391 -5.37 -8.70 4.31
C VAL A 391 -6.49 -8.86 5.33
N HIS A 392 -7.57 -8.07 5.22
CA HIS A 392 -8.72 -8.21 6.11
C HIS A 392 -9.34 -9.60 6.05
N GLN A 393 -9.49 -10.19 4.85
CA GLN A 393 -10.01 -11.53 4.70
C GLN A 393 -9.13 -12.57 5.42
N SER A 394 -7.81 -12.54 5.23
CA SER A 394 -6.88 -13.43 5.95
C SER A 394 -7.06 -13.34 7.46
N LEU A 395 -7.23 -12.12 7.99
CA LEU A 395 -7.42 -11.89 9.42
C LEU A 395 -8.77 -12.42 9.91
N THR A 396 -9.86 -12.22 9.16
CA THR A 396 -11.18 -12.77 9.51
C THR A 396 -11.24 -14.28 9.40
N ASP A 397 -10.47 -14.88 8.50
CA ASP A 397 -10.35 -16.33 8.35
C ASP A 397 -9.49 -16.97 9.47
N GLY A 398 -8.85 -16.13 10.30
CA GLY A 398 -8.20 -16.53 11.54
C GLY A 398 -6.67 -16.54 11.48
N ALA A 399 -6.05 -15.87 10.50
CA ALA A 399 -4.60 -15.84 10.37
C ALA A 399 -3.91 -15.38 11.67
N GLN A 400 -2.89 -16.14 12.08
CA GLN A 400 -2.09 -15.90 13.28
C GLN A 400 -0.72 -15.28 12.98
N VAL A 401 -0.27 -15.42 11.73
CA VAL A 401 0.92 -14.83 11.12
C VAL A 401 0.61 -14.55 9.66
N LEU A 402 1.31 -13.58 9.06
CA LEU A 402 1.18 -13.26 7.64
C LEU A 402 2.48 -13.58 6.92
N VAL A 403 2.38 -14.16 5.72
CA VAL A 403 3.50 -14.44 4.84
C VAL A 403 3.27 -13.72 3.52
N PHE A 404 4.19 -12.82 3.19
CA PHE A 404 4.17 -12.03 1.96
C PHE A 404 5.30 -12.52 1.04
N GLN A 405 4.92 -13.25 0.00
CA GLN A 405 5.83 -13.78 -1.00
C GLN A 405 5.94 -12.76 -2.13
N THR A 406 7.14 -12.28 -2.45
CA THR A 406 7.33 -11.25 -3.48
C THR A 406 8.47 -11.56 -4.45
N ASN A 407 8.39 -11.03 -5.67
CA ASN A 407 9.45 -11.06 -6.66
C ASN A 407 9.76 -9.64 -7.14
N ASN A 408 10.90 -9.09 -6.70
CA ASN A 408 11.34 -7.75 -7.07
C ASN A 408 12.44 -7.75 -8.14
N ALA A 409 12.66 -8.87 -8.84
CA ALA A 409 13.80 -9.04 -9.74
C ALA A 409 13.82 -8.08 -10.94
N ASP A 410 12.65 -7.71 -11.45
CA ASP A 410 12.52 -6.73 -12.52
C ASP A 410 12.83 -5.29 -12.06
N PHE A 411 12.87 -5.05 -10.75
CA PHE A 411 13.08 -3.73 -10.13
C PHE A 411 14.39 -3.62 -9.33
N ARG A 412 15.34 -4.54 -9.53
CA ARG A 412 16.67 -4.52 -8.87
C ARG A 412 17.32 -3.12 -8.91
N GLY A 413 17.88 -2.70 -7.77
CA GLY A 413 18.54 -1.40 -7.63
C GLY A 413 17.60 -0.19 -7.73
N THR A 414 16.31 -0.35 -7.44
CA THR A 414 15.33 0.74 -7.34
C THR A 414 14.58 0.71 -5.99
N ASP A 415 13.86 1.78 -5.68
CA ASP A 415 13.11 1.93 -4.42
C ASP A 415 11.85 1.08 -4.33
N GLU A 416 11.46 0.33 -5.39
CA GLU A 416 10.23 -0.46 -5.40
C GLU A 416 10.19 -1.46 -4.23
N ASN A 417 11.26 -2.23 -4.03
CA ASN A 417 11.34 -3.20 -2.93
C ASN A 417 11.23 -2.52 -1.55
N LEU A 418 11.79 -1.32 -1.38
CA LEU A 418 11.72 -0.57 -0.12
C LEU A 418 10.31 -0.01 0.11
N GLN A 419 9.65 0.43 -0.96
CA GLN A 419 8.24 0.84 -0.90
C GLN A 419 7.36 -0.33 -0.50
N GLN A 420 7.51 -1.49 -1.15
CA GLN A 420 6.77 -2.71 -0.83
C GLN A 420 7.00 -3.19 0.61
N LEU A 421 8.26 -3.19 1.07
CA LEU A 421 8.62 -3.56 2.44
C LEU A 421 7.97 -2.65 3.49
N ALA A 422 7.82 -1.35 3.21
CA ALA A 422 7.12 -0.44 4.10
C ALA A 422 5.62 -0.76 4.19
N PHE A 423 4.98 -1.23 3.11
CA PHE A 423 3.62 -1.76 3.19
C PHE A 423 3.58 -3.00 4.09
N ALA A 424 4.52 -3.93 3.91
CA ALA A 424 4.61 -5.12 4.77
C ALA A 424 4.72 -4.75 6.25
N ARG A 425 5.58 -3.77 6.59
CA ARG A 425 5.71 -3.24 7.95
C ARG A 425 4.43 -2.60 8.45
N MET A 426 3.76 -1.79 7.63
CA MET A 426 2.49 -1.16 8.02
C MET A 426 1.39 -2.21 8.24
N ARG A 427 1.34 -3.29 7.46
CA ARG A 427 0.39 -4.39 7.67
C ARG A 427 0.66 -5.15 8.96
N ALA A 428 1.91 -5.35 9.36
CA ALA A 428 2.25 -5.92 10.66
C ALA A 428 1.64 -5.10 11.80
N ILE A 429 1.83 -3.77 11.75
CA ILE A 429 1.34 -2.81 12.75
C ILE A 429 -0.19 -2.73 12.75
N GLU A 430 -0.80 -2.54 11.58
CA GLU A 430 -2.25 -2.37 11.44
C GLU A 430 -3.02 -3.60 11.93
N THR A 431 -2.51 -4.80 11.62
CA THR A 431 -3.19 -6.07 11.93
C THR A 431 -2.77 -6.67 13.28
N GLY A 432 -1.70 -6.16 13.89
CA GLY A 432 -1.12 -6.72 15.10
C GLY A 432 -0.67 -8.17 14.90
N ARG A 433 -0.04 -8.46 13.76
CA ARG A 433 0.52 -9.76 13.37
C ARG A 433 1.99 -9.64 13.02
N SER A 434 2.75 -10.71 13.26
CA SER A 434 4.05 -10.83 12.64
C SER A 434 3.89 -11.04 11.14
N VAL A 435 4.81 -10.49 10.37
CA VAL A 435 4.86 -10.59 8.90
C VAL A 435 6.21 -11.18 8.49
N VAL A 436 6.18 -12.25 7.72
CA VAL A 436 7.35 -12.80 7.03
C VAL A 436 7.29 -12.30 5.58
N ASN A 437 8.06 -11.25 5.27
CA ASN A 437 8.19 -10.72 3.92
C ASN A 437 9.43 -11.28 3.25
N ILE A 438 9.24 -12.09 2.21
CA ILE A 438 10.33 -12.81 1.54
C ILE A 438 10.32 -12.53 0.04
N SER A 439 11.45 -12.03 -0.45
CA SER A 439 11.69 -11.68 -1.85
C SER A 439 12.61 -12.68 -2.54
N THR A 440 12.52 -12.78 -3.86
CA THR A 440 13.49 -13.52 -4.69
C THR A 440 14.88 -12.91 -4.63
N VAL A 441 14.96 -11.58 -4.63
CA VAL A 441 16.21 -10.80 -4.72
C VAL A 441 16.14 -9.45 -3.98
N GLY A 442 14.96 -9.00 -3.55
CA GLY A 442 14.81 -7.75 -2.82
C GLY A 442 15.14 -7.90 -1.34
N THR A 443 15.00 -6.83 -0.57
CA THR A 443 15.18 -6.89 0.89
C THR A 443 14.10 -7.77 1.52
N SER A 444 14.50 -8.81 2.24
CA SER A 444 13.58 -9.71 2.97
C SER A 444 13.65 -9.46 4.47
N GLN A 445 12.51 -9.51 5.17
CA GLN A 445 12.46 -9.25 6.61
C GLN A 445 11.37 -10.07 7.31
N ILE A 446 11.68 -10.50 8.53
CA ILE A 446 10.68 -10.92 9.51
C ILE A 446 10.37 -9.72 10.40
N ILE A 447 9.11 -9.31 10.45
CA ILE A 447 8.65 -8.08 11.10
C ILE A 447 7.68 -8.45 12.22
N ARG A 448 7.89 -7.88 13.41
CA ARG A 448 7.02 -8.05 14.57
C ARG A 448 5.73 -7.23 14.45
N PRO A 449 4.70 -7.52 15.26
CA PRO A 449 3.44 -6.78 15.30
C PRO A 449 3.57 -5.29 15.60
N ASP A 450 4.67 -4.85 16.21
CA ASP A 450 4.97 -3.45 16.48
C ASP A 450 5.71 -2.76 15.32
N GLY A 451 5.99 -3.49 14.25
CA GLY A 451 6.75 -3.02 13.11
C GLY A 451 8.26 -3.12 13.28
N THR A 452 8.78 -3.70 14.36
CA THR A 452 10.23 -3.92 14.52
C THR A 452 10.72 -5.07 13.65
N THR A 453 11.89 -4.92 13.02
CA THR A 453 12.52 -6.01 12.27
C THR A 453 13.20 -6.97 13.23
N VAL A 454 12.90 -8.27 13.10
CA VAL A 454 13.57 -9.37 13.83
C VAL A 454 14.92 -9.64 13.17
N THR A 455 14.86 -10.02 11.90
CA THR A 455 15.97 -10.46 11.06
C THR A 455 15.69 -9.98 9.63
N ALA A 456 16.76 -9.73 8.87
CA ALA A 456 16.70 -9.26 7.50
C ALA A 456 17.75 -9.95 6.64
N LEU A 457 17.46 -10.06 5.34
CA LEU A 457 18.42 -10.34 4.29
C LEU A 457 18.47 -9.15 3.34
N ASP A 458 19.69 -8.76 2.96
CA ASP A 458 19.90 -7.66 2.03
C ASP A 458 19.47 -8.05 0.61
N ALA A 459 19.21 -7.03 -0.21
CA ALA A 459 18.92 -7.23 -1.62
C ALA A 459 20.14 -7.82 -2.36
N ASP A 460 19.87 -8.62 -3.39
CA ASP A 460 20.85 -9.28 -4.24
C ASP A 460 21.79 -10.25 -3.48
N GLU A 461 21.39 -10.74 -2.30
CA GLU A 461 22.10 -11.77 -1.52
C GLU A 461 21.30 -13.07 -1.44
N ALA A 462 21.98 -14.22 -1.53
CA ALA A 462 21.35 -15.51 -1.26
C ALA A 462 21.49 -15.86 0.23
N GLY A 463 20.42 -16.33 0.86
CA GLY A 463 20.44 -16.68 2.27
C GLY A 463 19.10 -17.14 2.80
N ALA A 464 19.03 -17.33 4.12
CA ALA A 464 17.81 -17.72 4.80
C ALA A 464 17.69 -17.05 6.17
N MET A 465 16.45 -16.77 6.58
CA MET A 465 16.09 -16.34 7.93
C MET A 465 15.35 -17.49 8.62
N LEU A 466 15.84 -17.94 9.78
CA LEU A 466 15.20 -18.98 10.59
C LEU A 466 14.91 -18.41 11.98
N GLU A 467 13.63 -18.19 12.29
CA GLU A 467 13.21 -17.53 13.52
C GLU A 467 11.96 -18.17 14.14
N ASP A 468 11.86 -18.10 15.46
CA ASP A 468 10.61 -18.34 16.19
C ASP A 468 9.68 -17.12 16.02
N VAL A 469 8.81 -17.18 15.02
CA VAL A 469 7.91 -16.07 14.68
C VAL A 469 6.74 -16.04 15.64
N GLU A 470 6.52 -14.89 16.29
CA GLU A 470 5.41 -14.68 17.23
C GLU A 470 4.06 -14.81 16.52
N LEU A 471 3.21 -15.72 17.02
CA LEU A 471 1.84 -15.89 16.57
C LEU A 471 0.89 -15.06 17.43
N ARG A 472 -0.12 -14.44 16.81
CA ARG A 472 -1.11 -13.64 17.54
C ARG A 472 -2.52 -13.90 17.06
N SER A 473 -3.49 -13.71 17.95
CA SER A 473 -4.92 -13.88 17.66
C SER A 473 -5.72 -12.64 18.07
N GLY A 474 -6.96 -12.56 17.60
CA GLY A 474 -7.83 -11.39 17.76
C GLY A 474 -7.62 -10.34 16.67
N LEU A 475 -8.64 -9.50 16.46
CA LEU A 475 -8.63 -8.45 15.45
C LEU A 475 -8.33 -7.11 16.11
N THR A 476 -7.49 -6.29 15.47
CA THR A 476 -7.29 -4.91 15.91
C THR A 476 -8.53 -4.06 15.60
N ALA A 477 -8.71 -2.95 16.31
CA ALA A 477 -9.76 -2.00 15.96
C ALA A 477 -9.56 -1.43 14.55
N GLY A 478 -8.32 -1.30 14.08
CA GLY A 478 -8.00 -0.90 12.71
C GLY A 478 -8.63 -1.82 11.68
N VAL A 479 -8.44 -3.14 11.81
CA VAL A 479 -9.04 -4.13 10.89
C VAL A 479 -10.56 -4.09 10.94
N VAL A 480 -11.17 -3.99 12.12
CA VAL A 480 -12.63 -4.01 12.29
C VAL A 480 -13.29 -2.71 11.81
N LEU A 481 -12.70 -1.55 12.14
CA LEU A 481 -13.31 -0.23 11.90
C LEU A 481 -12.93 0.37 10.55
N SER A 482 -11.80 -0.01 9.96
CA SER A 482 -11.29 0.60 8.72
C SER A 482 -12.33 0.61 7.58
N PRO A 483 -13.08 -0.48 7.28
CA PRO A 483 -14.10 -0.45 6.22
C PRO A 483 -15.19 0.60 6.48
N TRP A 484 -15.63 0.74 7.74
CA TRP A 484 -16.64 1.72 8.13
C TRP A 484 -16.10 3.15 8.11
N ILE A 485 -14.87 3.35 8.59
CA ILE A 485 -14.17 4.63 8.55
C ILE A 485 -14.02 5.09 7.10
N GLN A 486 -13.59 4.21 6.19
CA GLN A 486 -13.44 4.51 4.77
C GLN A 486 -14.75 4.99 4.14
N GLN A 487 -15.85 4.26 4.36
CA GLN A 487 -17.16 4.64 3.84
C GLN A 487 -17.68 5.94 4.45
N LEU A 488 -17.51 6.12 5.76
CA LEU A 488 -17.90 7.33 6.46
C LEU A 488 -17.12 8.56 5.94
N LEU A 489 -15.82 8.44 5.74
CA LEU A 489 -14.99 9.54 5.27
C LEU A 489 -15.29 9.89 3.81
N LEU A 490 -15.43 8.88 2.94
CA LEU A 490 -15.77 9.10 1.54
C LEU A 490 -17.16 9.75 1.38
N TRP A 491 -18.22 9.09 1.85
CA TRP A 491 -19.59 9.55 1.64
C TRP A 491 -19.95 10.72 2.57
N GLY A 492 -19.46 10.72 3.81
CA GLY A 492 -19.66 11.82 4.75
C GLY A 492 -18.93 13.09 4.29
N GLY A 493 -17.71 12.97 3.77
CA GLY A 493 -16.98 14.09 3.18
C GLY A 493 -17.71 14.70 1.98
N MET A 494 -18.19 13.86 1.06
CA MET A 494 -18.97 14.30 -0.10
C MET A 494 -20.33 14.92 0.30
N GLY A 495 -21.05 14.29 1.24
CA GLY A 495 -22.31 14.80 1.77
C GLY A 495 -22.14 16.15 2.46
N ALA A 496 -21.11 16.31 3.29
CA ALA A 496 -20.81 17.58 3.95
C ALA A 496 -20.43 18.69 2.94
N LEU A 497 -19.72 18.34 1.87
CA LEU A 497 -19.42 19.26 0.77
C LEU A 497 -20.71 19.73 0.07
N LEU A 498 -21.64 18.81 -0.24
CA LEU A 498 -22.93 19.13 -0.86
C LEU A 498 -23.81 20.01 0.04
N ILE A 499 -23.86 19.72 1.34
CA ILE A 499 -24.55 20.57 2.33
C ILE A 499 -23.92 21.97 2.35
N GLY A 500 -22.58 22.03 2.38
CA GLY A 500 -21.83 23.27 2.32
C GLY A 500 -22.13 24.08 1.06
N TRP A 501 -22.16 23.43 -0.10
CA TRP A 501 -22.55 24.05 -1.37
C TRP A 501 -23.96 24.64 -1.31
N TRP A 502 -24.95 23.84 -0.92
CA TRP A 502 -26.35 24.23 -0.89
C TRP A 502 -26.59 25.39 0.08
N ARG A 503 -26.01 25.33 1.29
CA ARG A 503 -26.07 26.43 2.27
C ARG A 503 -25.36 27.68 1.78
N SER A 504 -24.20 27.54 1.14
CA SER A 504 -23.43 28.69 0.64
C SER A 504 -24.09 29.45 -0.51
N ARG A 505 -25.11 28.87 -1.16
CA ARG A 505 -25.95 29.56 -2.16
C ARG A 505 -27.11 30.33 -1.54
N ARG A 506 -27.46 30.00 -0.29
CA ARG A 506 -28.56 30.62 0.46
C ARG A 506 -28.10 31.71 1.43
N ALA A 507 -26.81 31.68 1.80
CA ALA A 507 -26.10 32.72 2.54
C ALA A 507 -25.45 33.69 1.55
#